data_AF-A0A6G3XVV9-F1
#
_entry.id   AF-A0A6G3XVV9-F1
#
_cell.length_a   1.000
_cell.length_b   1.000
_cell.length_c   1.000
_cell.angle_alpha   90.00
_cell.angle_beta   90.00
_cell.angle_gamma   90.00
#
_symmetry.space_group_name_H-M   'P 1'
#
loop_
_entity.id
_entity.type
_entity.pdbx_description
1 polymer ?
#
loop_
_entity_poly.entity_id
_entity_poly.type
_entity_poly.pdbx_seq_one_letter_code
_entity_poly.pdbx_strand_id
1 'polypeptide(L)'
;NMHRKLSNMVRMTGLYPLAVLSDCVVYPSPGGSPLDFLPYAASGRPQPGGFRLGPAPGMAKPEGVRPMLWAVDLMEQGLNPARHIKGGDAVFDEGE
;
A
#
# COMPACT_ATOMS: atom_id res chain seq x y z
N ASN A 1 -0.63 4.41 -14.80
CA ASN A 1 0.36 5.00 -13.84
C ASN A 1 0.74 3.99 -12.75
N MET A 2 -0.23 3.35 -12.09
CA MET A 2 0.01 2.42 -10.98
C MET A 2 0.97 1.27 -11.33
N HIS A 3 0.72 0.53 -12.42
CA HIS A 3 1.57 -0.61 -12.83
C HIS A 3 3.06 -0.24 -12.94
N ARG A 4 3.37 0.91 -13.55
CA ARG A 4 4.75 1.40 -13.67
C ARG A 4 5.38 1.67 -12.30
N LYS A 5 4.62 2.25 -11.36
CA LYS A 5 5.09 2.46 -9.98
C LYS A 5 5.36 1.11 -9.29
N LEU A 6 4.46 0.13 -9.44
CA LEU A 6 4.67 -1.21 -8.86
C LEU A 6 5.95 -1.87 -9.37
N SER A 7 6.18 -1.86 -10.69
CA SER A 7 7.41 -2.42 -11.26
C SER A 7 8.68 -1.68 -10.79
N ASN A 8 8.60 -0.36 -10.56
CA ASN A 8 9.72 0.41 -10.03
C ASN A 8 9.97 0.10 -8.56
N MET A 9 8.93 -0.06 -7.74
CA MET A 9 9.07 -0.43 -6.34
C MET A 9 9.81 -1.75 -6.20
N VAL A 10 9.43 -2.78 -6.95
CA VAL A 10 10.14 -4.07 -6.97
C VAL A 10 11.62 -3.89 -7.28
N ARG A 11 11.96 -3.10 -8.30
CA ARG A 11 13.36 -2.84 -8.67
C ARG A 11 14.15 -2.06 -7.60
N MET A 12 13.47 -1.21 -6.84
CA MET A 12 14.11 -0.33 -5.84
C MET A 12 14.21 -0.98 -4.46
N THR A 13 13.24 -1.79 -4.06
CA THR A 13 13.14 -2.34 -2.69
C THR A 13 13.20 -3.86 -2.65
N GLY A 14 13.03 -4.55 -3.78
CA GLY A 14 12.85 -6.00 -3.83
C GLY A 14 11.50 -6.49 -3.29
N LEU A 15 10.65 -5.58 -2.80
CA LEU A 15 9.35 -5.93 -2.21
C LEU A 15 8.28 -5.99 -3.29
N TYR A 16 7.38 -6.97 -3.16
CA TYR A 16 6.20 -7.14 -3.98
C TYR A 16 4.95 -6.79 -3.16
N PRO A 17 3.88 -6.30 -3.80
CA PRO A 17 2.63 -6.04 -3.10
C PRO A 17 2.03 -7.36 -2.58
N LEU A 18 1.49 -7.33 -1.37
CA LEU A 18 0.67 -8.41 -0.82
C LEU A 18 -0.70 -8.45 -1.50
N ALA A 19 -1.20 -7.27 -1.91
CA ALA A 19 -2.54 -7.13 -2.45
C ALA A 19 -2.64 -5.90 -3.35
N VAL A 20 -3.41 -5.98 -4.44
CA VAL A 20 -3.64 -4.89 -5.40
C VAL A 20 -5.14 -4.76 -5.66
N LEU A 21 -5.63 -3.51 -5.74
CA LEU A 21 -6.98 -3.12 -6.14
C LEU A 21 -6.89 -1.97 -7.17
N SER A 22 -8.04 -1.50 -7.68
CA SER A 22 -8.13 -0.41 -8.66
C SER A 22 -7.39 0.87 -8.24
N ASP A 23 -7.48 1.25 -6.97
CA ASP A 23 -6.96 2.49 -6.41
C ASP A 23 -6.14 2.29 -5.12
N CYS A 24 -5.99 1.04 -4.66
CA CYS A 24 -5.26 0.70 -3.44
C CYS A 24 -4.23 -0.41 -3.70
N VAL A 25 -3.11 -0.35 -2.99
CA VAL A 25 -2.10 -1.41 -2.98
C VAL A 25 -1.56 -1.57 -1.57
N VAL A 26 -1.38 -2.82 -1.13
CA VAL A 26 -0.81 -3.15 0.17
C VAL A 26 0.57 -3.75 -0.05
N TYR A 27 1.57 -3.21 0.64
CA TYR A 27 2.95 -3.70 0.65
C TYR A 27 3.34 -4.15 2.06
N PRO A 28 4.24 -5.14 2.19
CA PRO A 28 4.92 -5.37 3.45
C PRO A 28 5.84 -4.17 3.76
N SER A 29 6.03 -3.88 5.04
CA SER A 29 6.90 -2.82 5.54
C SER A 29 7.70 -3.33 6.74
N PRO A 30 8.99 -2.96 6.88
CA PRO A 30 9.78 -3.32 8.06
C PRO A 30 9.34 -2.59 9.34
N GLY A 31 8.50 -1.55 9.22
CA GLY A 31 8.00 -0.78 10.36
C GLY A 31 6.60 -0.20 10.13
N GLY A 32 6.09 0.45 11.18
CA GLY A 32 4.73 0.98 11.24
C GLY A 32 4.54 2.34 10.57
N SER A 33 5.61 2.98 10.10
CA SER A 33 5.53 4.23 9.36
C SER A 33 5.45 3.94 7.85
N PRO A 34 4.58 4.64 7.09
CA PRO A 34 4.63 4.60 5.63
C PRO A 34 6.00 5.01 5.05
N LEU A 35 6.80 5.74 5.81
CA LEU A 35 8.16 6.11 5.42
C LEU A 35 9.13 4.91 5.45
N ASP A 36 8.88 3.90 6.28
CA ASP A 36 9.70 2.69 6.40
C ASP A 36 9.64 1.82 5.13
N PHE A 37 8.66 2.09 4.27
CA PHE A 37 8.45 1.41 2.98
C PHE A 37 9.07 2.18 1.79
N LEU A 38 9.17 3.51 1.86
CA LEU A 38 9.56 4.30 0.69
C LEU A 38 11.05 4.17 0.39
N PRO A 39 11.44 3.92 -0.87
CA PRO A 39 12.85 3.94 -1.25
C PRO A 39 13.37 5.37 -1.25
N TYR A 40 14.29 5.67 -0.35
CA TYR A 40 15.06 6.91 -0.33
C TYR A 40 16.42 6.71 -0.98
N ALA A 41 16.88 7.70 -1.74
CA ALA A 41 18.25 7.77 -2.22
C ALA A 41 19.20 8.06 -1.04
N ALA A 42 20.50 7.79 -1.21
CA ALA A 42 21.52 8.15 -0.21
C ALA A 42 21.52 9.65 0.16
N SER A 43 20.98 10.50 -0.71
CA SER A 43 20.76 11.93 -0.46
C SER A 43 19.57 12.25 0.47
N GLY A 44 18.85 11.24 0.96
CA GLY A 44 17.65 11.40 1.78
C GLY A 44 16.42 11.84 1.00
N ARG A 45 16.48 11.87 -0.34
CA ARG A 45 15.33 12.24 -1.19
C ARG A 45 14.56 11.00 -1.67
N PRO A 46 13.23 11.06 -1.81
CA PRO A 46 12.47 9.97 -2.41
C PRO A 46 12.96 9.61 -3.81
N GLN A 47 13.14 8.33 -4.10
CA GLN A 47 13.59 7.88 -5.42
C GLN A 47 12.55 8.23 -6.51
N PRO A 48 12.96 8.85 -7.64
CA PRO A 48 12.05 9.12 -8.75
C PRO A 48 11.44 7.84 -9.32
N GLY A 49 10.15 7.88 -9.65
CA GLY A 49 9.44 6.76 -10.28
C GLY A 49 8.74 5.80 -9.31
N GLY A 50 9.01 5.90 -8.01
CA GLY A 50 8.25 5.23 -6.95
C GLY A 50 6.99 5.98 -6.51
N PHE A 51 6.44 5.57 -5.36
CA PHE A 51 5.36 6.30 -4.71
C PHE A 51 5.86 7.60 -4.07
N ARG A 52 5.02 8.64 -4.11
CA ARG A 52 5.21 9.87 -3.35
C ARG A 52 4.00 10.04 -2.48
N LEU A 53 4.20 10.24 -1.18
CA LEU A 53 3.10 10.40 -0.25
C LEU A 53 2.56 11.82 -0.26
N GLY A 54 1.24 11.94 -0.13
CA GLY A 54 0.57 13.22 0.01
C GLY A 54 -0.89 13.18 -0.48
N PRO A 55 -1.66 14.24 -0.20
CA PRO A 55 -3.09 14.29 -0.53
C PRO A 55 -3.38 14.77 -1.97
N ALA A 56 -2.37 15.28 -2.68
CA ALA A 56 -2.56 15.90 -3.99
C ALA A 56 -2.69 14.87 -5.12
N PRO A 57 -3.34 15.22 -6.25
CA PRO A 57 -3.41 14.36 -7.43
C PRO A 57 -2.03 13.83 -7.87
N GLY A 58 -1.95 12.53 -8.13
CA GLY A 58 -0.70 11.85 -8.53
C GLY A 58 0.17 11.37 -7.36
N MET A 59 -0.11 11.82 -6.13
CA MET A 59 0.46 11.29 -4.90
C MET A 59 -0.36 10.11 -4.37
N ALA A 60 0.23 9.33 -3.46
CA ALA A 60 -0.40 8.22 -2.77
C ALA A 60 -0.73 8.63 -1.34
N LYS A 61 -1.99 8.42 -0.94
CA LYS A 61 -2.40 8.61 0.44
C LYS A 61 -2.18 7.31 1.23
N PRO A 62 -1.58 7.35 2.42
CA PRO A 62 -1.61 6.21 3.33
C PRO A 62 -3.05 5.91 3.75
N GLU A 63 -3.57 4.73 3.40
CA GLU A 63 -4.93 4.31 3.76
C GLU A 63 -4.97 3.52 5.08
N GLY A 64 -3.87 2.87 5.47
CA GLY A 64 -3.78 2.16 6.74
C GLY A 64 -2.46 1.43 6.92
N VAL A 65 -2.13 1.10 8.17
CA VAL A 65 -1.00 0.25 8.55
C VAL A 65 -1.52 -0.82 9.51
N ARG A 66 -1.23 -2.09 9.22
CA ARG A 66 -1.70 -3.25 9.99
C ARG A 66 -0.56 -4.24 10.20
N PRO A 67 -0.60 -5.06 11.28
CA PRO A 67 0.33 -6.17 11.46
C PRO A 67 0.28 -7.14 10.28
N MET A 68 1.41 -7.80 9.98
CA MET A 68 1.46 -8.79 8.89
C MET A 68 0.45 -9.92 9.06
N LEU A 69 0.21 -10.37 10.30
CA LEU A 69 -0.76 -11.44 10.59
C LEU A 69 -2.18 -11.08 10.12
N TRP A 70 -2.59 -9.81 10.23
CA TRP A 70 -3.90 -9.37 9.71
C TRP A 70 -4.03 -9.58 8.20
N ALA A 71 -2.96 -9.35 7.43
CA ALA A 71 -3.00 -9.57 5.99
C ALA A 71 -3.04 -11.08 5.67
N VAL A 72 -2.29 -11.88 6.41
CA VAL A 72 -2.28 -13.35 6.27
C VAL A 72 -3.67 -13.92 6.54
N ASP A 73 -4.31 -13.53 7.64
CA ASP A 73 -5.66 -14.00 8.01
C ASP A 73 -6.69 -13.74 6.91
N LEU A 74 -6.63 -12.57 6.25
CA LEU A 74 -7.51 -12.24 5.12
C LEU A 74 -7.18 -13.08 3.89
N MET A 75 -5.89 -13.24 3.57
CA MET A 75 -5.45 -14.02 2.42
C MET A 75 -5.81 -15.51 2.56
N GLU A 76 -5.75 -16.08 3.76
CA GLU A 76 -6.18 -17.45 4.05
C GLU A 76 -7.69 -17.65 3.84
N GLN A 77 -8.49 -16.60 4.07
CA GLN A 77 -9.91 -16.57 3.76
C GLN A 77 -10.21 -16.29 2.27
N GLY A 78 -9.18 -16.11 1.43
CA GLY A 78 -9.32 -15.75 0.03
C GLY A 78 -9.75 -14.29 -0.21
N LEU A 79 -9.67 -13.44 0.82
CA LEU A 79 -9.99 -12.02 0.74
C LEU A 79 -8.76 -11.21 0.29
N ASN A 80 -9.00 -10.07 -0.35
CA ASN A 80 -7.95 -9.18 -0.84
C ASN A 80 -7.68 -8.07 0.18
N PRO A 81 -6.53 -8.04 0.89
CA PRO A 81 -6.23 -7.03 1.91
C PRO A 81 -6.40 -5.57 1.46
N ALA A 82 -6.18 -5.26 0.18
CA ALA A 82 -6.35 -3.90 -0.34
C ALA A 82 -7.80 -3.41 -0.29
N ARG A 83 -8.78 -4.31 -0.21
CA ARG A 83 -10.20 -3.99 0.01
C ARG A 83 -10.50 -3.60 1.47
N HIS A 84 -9.70 -4.06 2.42
CA HIS A 84 -10.01 -4.00 3.87
C HIS A 84 -9.08 -3.06 4.66
N ILE A 85 -7.93 -2.66 4.09
CA ILE A 85 -6.85 -1.95 4.81
C ILE A 85 -7.30 -0.63 5.46
N LYS A 86 -8.26 0.07 4.85
CA LYS A 86 -8.81 1.34 5.34
C LYS A 86 -9.56 1.19 6.67
N GLY A 87 -9.84 -0.04 7.11
CA GLY A 87 -10.55 -0.32 8.35
C GLY A 87 -12.08 -0.19 8.25
N GLY A 88 -12.59 -0.06 7.03
CA GLY A 88 -13.99 -0.26 6.73
C GLY A 88 -14.09 -1.39 5.71
N ASP A 89 -14.49 -2.58 6.14
CA ASP A 89 -15.52 -3.23 5.34
C ASP A 89 -16.60 -2.17 5.23
N ALA A 90 -16.77 -1.60 4.04
CA ALA A 90 -17.97 -0.86 3.77
C ALA A 90 -19.09 -1.90 3.88
N VAL A 91 -19.58 -2.11 5.09
CA VAL A 91 -20.95 -2.51 5.33
C VAL A 91 -21.71 -1.48 4.52
N PHE A 92 -22.31 -1.93 3.42
CA PHE A 92 -23.42 -1.21 2.85
C PHE A 92 -24.38 -1.04 4.03
N ASP A 93 -24.46 0.18 4.55
CA ASP A 93 -25.54 0.52 5.45
C ASP A 93 -26.80 0.40 4.59
N GLU A 94 -27.53 -0.71 4.76
CA GLU A 94 -28.87 -0.84 4.22
C GLU A 94 -29.76 0.14 5.00
N GLY A 95 -29.98 1.32 4.42
CA GLY A 95 -30.92 2.36 4.91
C GLY A 95 -30.24 3.73 4.93
N GLU A 96 -30.71 4.76 4.23
CA GLU A 96 -32.09 5.21 3.98
C GLU A 96 -32.22 5.88 2.60
#